data_AF-A0A1I8CMV4-F1
#
_entry.id   AF-A0A1I8CMV4-F1
#
_cell.length_a   1.000
_cell.length_b   1.000
_cell.length_c   1.000
_cell.angle_alpha   90.00
_cell.angle_beta   90.00
_cell.angle_gamma   90.00
#
_symmetry.space_group_name_H-M   'P 1'
#
loop_
_entity.id
_entity.type
_entity.pdbx_description
1 polymer ?
#
loop_
_entity_poly.entity_id
_entity_poly.type
_entity_poly.pdbx_seq_one_letter_code
_entity_poly.pdbx_strand_id
1 'polypeptide(L)'
;MLNYATNAPEYLIIVQHLKTLAYEARPNYTLIYDQFNAALKRLNTSFLGPMHWEDDAEIEEELTRLKREFKVESHLKNYQLLYKLYPVFNPKHFVQF
;
A
#
# COMPACT_ATOMS: atom_id res chain seq x y z
N MET A 1 24.29 -13.45 -3.71
CA MET A 1 23.31 -12.78 -2.83
C MET A 1 22.74 -11.61 -3.60
N LEU A 2 21.42 -11.61 -3.86
CA LEU A 2 20.75 -10.47 -4.51
C LEU A 2 20.93 -9.23 -3.63
N ASN A 3 21.47 -8.15 -4.19
CA ASN A 3 21.77 -6.93 -3.46
C ASN A 3 20.47 -6.12 -3.27
N TYR A 4 19.59 -6.59 -2.38
CA TYR A 4 18.29 -5.95 -2.11
C TYR A 4 18.43 -4.50 -1.62
N ALA A 5 19.60 -4.14 -1.10
CA ALA A 5 19.89 -2.81 -0.57
C ALA A 5 19.81 -1.69 -1.63
N THR A 6 20.08 -1.97 -2.91
CA THR A 6 20.05 -0.95 -3.97
C THR A 6 18.69 -0.77 -4.64
N ASN A 7 17.82 -1.78 -4.59
CA ASN A 7 16.56 -1.77 -5.36
C ASN A 7 15.31 -1.38 -4.54
N ALA A 8 15.38 -1.49 -3.21
CA ALA A 8 14.27 -1.22 -2.30
C ALA A 8 14.74 -0.50 -1.03
N PRO A 9 15.14 0.79 -1.11
CA PRO A 9 15.61 1.56 0.06
C PRO A 9 14.57 1.64 1.17
N GLU A 10 13.28 1.68 0.84
CA GLU A 10 12.19 1.71 1.81
C GLU A 10 12.14 0.43 2.65
N TYR A 11 12.48 -0.72 2.04
CA TYR A 11 12.53 -2.01 2.72
C TYR A 11 13.65 -2.06 3.77
N LEU A 12 14.79 -1.40 3.52
CA LEU A 12 15.87 -1.31 4.50
C LEU A 12 15.42 -0.58 5.77
N ILE A 13 14.65 0.51 5.63
CA ILE A 13 14.11 1.27 6.75
C ILE A 13 13.17 0.38 7.58
N ILE A 14 12.29 -0.39 6.92
CA ILE A 14 11.40 -1.35 7.59
C ILE A 14 12.21 -2.40 8.35
N VAL A 15 13.21 -3.02 7.71
CA VAL A 15 14.03 -4.06 8.34
C VAL A 15 14.82 -3.51 9.53
N GLN A 16 15.37 -2.30 9.41
CA GLN A 16 16.08 -1.65 10.51
C GLN A 16 15.14 -1.39 11.70
N HIS A 17 13.93 -0.89 11.44
CA HIS A 17 12.90 -0.71 12.47
C HIS A 17 12.52 -2.03 13.14
N LEU A 18 12.23 -3.08 12.37
CA LEU A 18 11.81 -4.36 12.94
C LEU A 18 12.91 -5.01 13.78
N LYS A 19 14.19 -4.80 13.43
CA LYS A 19 15.34 -5.32 14.18
C LYS A 19 15.56 -4.67 15.54
N THR A 20 15.00 -3.49 15.80
CA THR A 20 15.16 -2.79 17.10
C THR A 20 14.05 -3.14 18.10
N LEU A 21 13.03 -3.89 17.66
CA LEU A 21 11.89 -4.24 18.52
C LEU A 21 12.23 -5.37 19.49
N ALA A 22 11.84 -5.18 20.75
CA ALA A 22 11.75 -6.25 21.73
C ALA A 22 10.52 -7.14 21.43
N TYR A 23 10.46 -8.33 22.05
CA TYR A 23 9.38 -9.29 21.83
C TYR A 23 7.99 -8.71 22.14
N GLU A 24 7.88 -7.94 23.21
CA GLU A 24 6.62 -7.32 23.65
C GLU A 24 6.33 -6.00 22.93
N ALA A 25 7.31 -5.45 22.21
CA ALA A 25 7.18 -4.17 21.54
C ALA A 25 6.33 -4.29 20.27
N ARG A 26 5.34 -3.41 20.13
CA ARG A 26 4.53 -3.35 18.91
C ARG A 26 5.31 -2.63 17.80
N PRO A 27 5.32 -3.16 16.56
CA PRO A 27 5.85 -2.42 15.43
C PRO A 27 5.10 -1.10 15.20
N ASN A 28 5.81 -0.07 14.75
CA ASN A 28 5.20 1.13 14.22
C ASN A 28 4.60 0.81 12.83
N TYR A 29 3.34 0.39 12.81
CA TYR A 29 2.62 0.04 11.58
C TYR A 29 2.45 1.22 10.63
N THR A 30 2.33 2.45 11.15
CA THR A 30 2.30 3.67 10.33
C THR A 30 3.61 3.84 9.56
N LEU A 31 4.76 3.73 10.23
CA LEU A 31 6.07 3.79 9.58
C LEU A 31 6.19 2.75 8.47
N ILE A 32 5.84 1.49 8.77
CA ILE A 32 5.94 0.39 7.81
C ILE A 32 5.05 0.67 6.58
N TYR A 33 3.82 1.09 6.81
CA TYR A 33 2.88 1.41 5.75
C TYR A 33 3.34 2.60 4.90
N ASP A 34 3.88 3.65 5.52
CA ASP A 34 4.41 4.82 4.82
C ASP A 34 5.59 4.44 3.90
N GLN A 35 6.46 3.53 4.36
CA GLN A 35 7.55 3.00 3.55
C GLN A 35 7.04 2.20 2.35
N PHE A 36 5.99 1.39 2.50
CA PHE A 36 5.36 0.73 1.35
C PHE A 36 4.77 1.73 0.36
N ASN A 37 4.08 2.78 0.82
CA ASN A 37 3.54 3.82 -0.06
C ASN A 37 4.63 4.61 -0.77
N ALA A 38 5.75 4.90 -0.09
CA ALA A 38 6.90 5.53 -0.70
C ALA A 38 7.46 4.68 -1.85
N ALA A 39 7.56 3.36 -1.67
CA ALA A 39 8.00 2.45 -2.71
C ALA A 39 7.05 2.42 -3.91
N LEU A 40 5.73 2.34 -3.69
CA LEU A 40 4.74 2.36 -4.78
C LEU A 40 4.81 3.67 -5.57
N LYS A 41 4.97 4.81 -4.88
CA LYS A 41 5.14 6.11 -5.52
C LYS A 41 6.42 6.17 -6.36
N ARG A 42 7.55 5.68 -5.84
CA ARG A 42 8.83 5.63 -6.57
C ARG A 42 8.74 4.75 -7.81
N LEU A 43 8.02 3.63 -7.71
CA LEU A 43 7.80 2.67 -8.79
C LEU A 43 6.65 3.06 -9.73
N ASN A 44 5.96 4.18 -9.47
CA ASN A 44 4.80 4.64 -10.22
C ASN A 44 3.70 3.57 -10.38
N THR A 45 3.41 2.85 -9.30
CA THR A 45 2.39 1.79 -9.26
C THR A 45 1.36 2.04 -8.14
N SER A 46 0.31 1.23 -8.08
CA SER A 46 -0.79 1.34 -7.12
C SER A 46 -1.28 -0.04 -6.69
N PHE A 47 -1.78 -0.13 -5.45
CA PHE A 47 -2.53 -1.30 -4.97
C PHE A 47 -3.84 -1.57 -5.74
N LEU A 48 -4.29 -0.61 -6.54
CA LEU A 48 -5.44 -0.80 -7.43
C LEU A 48 -5.04 -1.42 -8.77
N GLY A 49 -3.75 -1.52 -9.09
CA GLY A 49 -3.30 -2.18 -10.31
C GLY A 49 -3.42 -3.71 -10.19
N PRO A 50 -3.44 -4.42 -11.34
CA PRO A 50 -3.46 -5.87 -11.35
C PRO A 50 -2.19 -6.45 -10.74
N MET A 51 -2.37 -7.49 -9.92
CA MET A 51 -1.27 -8.30 -9.40
C MET A 51 -0.78 -9.28 -10.47
N HIS A 52 0.42 -9.84 -10.29
CA HIS A 52 1.03 -10.75 -11.28
C HIS A 52 0.23 -12.03 -11.58
N TRP A 53 -0.69 -12.42 -10.72
CA TRP A 53 -1.55 -13.59 -10.90
C TRP A 53 -2.97 -13.23 -11.36
N GLU A 54 -3.25 -11.95 -11.57
CA GLU A 54 -4.56 -11.43 -12.00
C GLU A 54 -4.52 -11.09 -13.49
N ASP A 55 -5.68 -11.12 -14.13
CA ASP A 55 -5.83 -10.63 -15.49
C ASP A 55 -6.09 -9.12 -15.48
N ASP A 56 -5.32 -8.37 -16.28
CA ASP A 56 -5.40 -6.91 -16.36
C ASP A 56 -6.80 -6.42 -16.74
N ALA A 57 -7.49 -7.11 -17.66
CA ALA A 57 -8.81 -6.69 -18.14
C ALA A 57 -9.89 -6.94 -17.08
N GLU A 58 -9.82 -8.08 -16.37
CA GLU A 58 -10.74 -8.41 -15.27
C GLU A 58 -10.64 -7.37 -14.14
N ILE A 59 -9.42 -6.97 -13.77
CA ILE A 59 -9.20 -5.98 -12.71
C ILE A 59 -9.69 -4.59 -13.12
N GLU A 60 -9.46 -4.15 -14.36
CA GLU A 60 -9.94 -2.84 -14.82
C GLU A 60 -11.48 -2.79 -14.91
N GLU A 61 -12.12 -3.89 -15.32
CA GLU A 61 -13.58 -4.01 -15.31
C GLU A 61 -14.13 -3.90 -13.88
N GLU A 62 -13.54 -4.63 -12.93
CA GLU A 62 -13.94 -4.63 -11.53
C GLU A 62 -13.76 -3.24 -10.89
N LEU A 63 -12.62 -2.57 -11.12
CA LEU A 63 -12.39 -1.19 -10.67
C LEU A 63 -13.43 -0.23 -11.25
N THR A 64 -13.78 -0.40 -12.53
CA THR A 64 -14.81 0.41 -13.18
C THR A 64 -16.17 0.20 -12.54
N ARG A 65 -16.53 -1.06 -12.25
CA ARG A 65 -17.77 -1.41 -11.54
C ARG A 65 -17.81 -0.75 -10.15
N LEU A 66 -16.76 -0.93 -9.36
CA LEU A 66 -16.66 -0.36 -8.01
C LEU A 66 -16.69 1.17 -8.01
N LYS A 67 -15.99 1.83 -8.94
CA LYS A 67 -16.05 3.29 -9.09
C LYS A 67 -17.47 3.80 -9.31
N ARG A 68 -18.29 3.08 -10.09
CA ARG A 68 -19.72 3.40 -10.32
C ARG A 68 -20.56 3.18 -9.08
N GLU A 69 -20.42 2.02 -8.43
CA GLU A 69 -21.17 1.65 -7.23
C GLU A 69 -20.95 2.65 -6.10
N PHE A 70 -19.69 2.99 -5.83
CA PHE A 70 -19.31 3.91 -4.76
C PHE A 70 -19.38 5.39 -5.16
N LYS A 71 -19.90 5.71 -6.36
CA LYS A 71 -20.00 7.08 -6.90
C LYS A 71 -18.70 7.86 -6.70
N VAL A 72 -17.60 7.26 -7.17
CA VAL A 72 -16.25 7.80 -7.06
C VAL A 72 -16.09 8.95 -8.04
N GLU A 73 -15.66 10.11 -7.55
CA GLU A 73 -15.34 11.26 -8.38
C GLU A 73 -14.03 11.02 -9.15
N SER A 74 -13.98 11.41 -10.43
CA SER A 74 -12.87 11.12 -11.34
C SER A 74 -11.54 11.78 -10.93
N HIS A 75 -11.56 12.79 -10.05
CA HIS A 75 -10.39 13.56 -9.65
C HIS A 75 -9.72 13.05 -8.37
N LEU A 76 -10.22 11.98 -7.75
CA LEU A 76 -9.61 11.41 -6.55
C LEU A 76 -8.22 10.84 -6.86
N LYS A 77 -7.26 11.14 -5.99
CA LYS A 77 -5.93 10.53 -6.06
C LYS A 77 -6.02 9.03 -5.74
N ASN A 78 -5.12 8.22 -6.29
CA ASN A 78 -5.14 6.76 -6.12
C ASN A 78 -5.26 6.29 -4.66
N TYR A 79 -4.58 6.93 -3.70
CA TYR A 79 -4.72 6.55 -2.29
C TYR A 79 -6.10 6.88 -1.70
N GLN A 80 -6.75 7.95 -2.15
CA GLN A 80 -8.11 8.30 -1.71
C GLN A 80 -9.12 7.31 -2.29
N LEU A 81 -8.92 6.92 -3.55
CA LEU A 81 -9.70 5.87 -4.19
C LEU A 81 -9.53 4.53 -3.47
N LEU A 82 -8.27 4.15 -3.18
CA LEU A 82 -7.95 2.94 -2.44
C LEU A 82 -8.67 2.89 -1.09
N TYR A 83 -8.64 3.97 -0.31
CA TYR A 83 -9.32 4.01 1.00
C TYR A 83 -10.84 3.98 0.89
N LYS A 84 -11.41 4.48 -0.21
CA LYS A 84 -12.84 4.46 -0.45
C LYS A 84 -13.32 3.06 -0.85
N LEU A 85 -12.56 2.36 -1.69
CA LEU A 85 -12.87 0.99 -2.14
C LEU A 85 -12.51 -0.06 -1.07
N TYR A 86 -11.42 0.18 -0.35
CA TYR A 86 -10.85 -0.74 0.62
C TYR A 86 -10.49 0.01 1.91
N PRO A 87 -11.48 0.26 2.80
CA PRO A 87 -11.28 1.05 4.02
C PRO A 87 -10.18 0.52 4.94
N VAL A 88 -9.90 -0.77 4.91
CA VAL A 88 -8.84 -1.42 5.70
C VAL A 88 -7.44 -0.88 5.42
N PHE A 89 -7.18 -0.29 4.25
CA PHE A 89 -5.90 0.33 3.94
C PHE A 89 -5.76 1.76 4.47
N ASN A 90 -6.84 2.35 5.01
CA ASN A 90 -6.78 3.71 5.52
C ASN A 90 -6.02 3.74 6.87
N PRO A 91 -4.87 4.46 6.96
CA PRO A 91 -4.03 4.48 8.16
C PRO A 91 -4.73 5.00 9.42
N LYS A 92 -5.85 5.72 9.27
CA LYS A 92 -6.69 6.12 10.42
C LYS A 92 -7.23 4.95 11.22
N HIS A 93 -7.28 3.74 10.64
CA HIS A 93 -7.67 2.51 11.33
C HIS A 93 -6.48 1.76 11.93
N PHE A 94 -5.25 2.20 11.68
CA PHE A 94 -4.09 1.63 12.38
C PHE A 94 -4.12 2.17 13.80
N VAL A 95 -4.51 1.30 14.73
CA VAL A 95 -4.73 1.72 16.10
C VAL A 95 -3.38 2.12 16.72
N GLN A 96 -3.24 3.39 17.08
CA GLN A 96 -2.18 3.86 17.96
C GLN A 96 -2.67 3.64 19.39
N PHE A 97 -2.14 2.62 20.05
CA PHE A 97 -2.34 2.37 21.48
C PHE A 97 -1.06 2.75 22.21
#